data_AF-A0A2I1R129-F1
#
_entry.id   AF-A0A2I1R129-F1
#
_cell.length_a   1.000
_cell.length_b   1.000
_cell.length_c   1.000
_cell.angle_alpha   90.00
_cell.angle_beta   90.00
_cell.angle_gamma   90.00
#
_symmetry.space_group_name_H-M   'P 1'
#
loop_
_entity.id
_entity.type
_entity.pdbx_description
1 polymer ?
#
loop_
_entity_poly.entity_id
_entity_poly.type
_entity_poly.pdbx_seq_one_letter_code
_entity_poly.pdbx_strand_id
1 'polypeptide(L)'
;MTDHLPARAPAAGLQPTYSREIARVDAVTARGVHRIRAQVNKEIAAVQVLAGVGGAADRLPADLPDRQRRMALRAAMTTSRLIGRLTR
;
A
#
# COMPACT_ATOMS: atom_id res chain seq x y z
N MET A 1 33.27 -54.36 -30.37
CA MET A 1 32.89 -53.84 -29.03
C MET A 1 32.17 -52.52 -29.28
N THR A 2 30.84 -52.56 -29.37
CA THR A 2 30.00 -51.37 -29.58
C THR A 2 29.48 -50.92 -28.22
N ASP A 3 29.98 -49.77 -27.76
CA ASP A 3 29.47 -49.07 -26.58
C ASP A 3 28.00 -48.69 -26.81
N HIS A 4 27.10 -49.36 -26.10
CA HIS A 4 25.72 -48.91 -25.93
C HIS A 4 25.70 -47.80 -24.88
N LEU A 5 25.84 -46.55 -25.32
CA LEU A 5 25.48 -45.39 -24.51
C LEU A 5 23.96 -45.42 -24.24
N PRO A 6 23.49 -45.36 -22.99
CA PRO A 6 22.07 -45.29 -22.70
C PRO A 6 21.52 -43.95 -23.19
N ALA A 7 20.43 -44.02 -23.97
CA ALA A 7 19.69 -42.87 -24.45
C ALA A 7 19.33 -41.96 -23.27
N ARG A 8 19.83 -40.72 -23.31
CA ARG A 8 19.50 -39.67 -22.34
C ARG A 8 17.99 -39.44 -22.41
N ALA A 9 17.27 -39.83 -21.36
CA ALA A 9 15.83 -39.66 -21.29
C ALA A 9 15.47 -38.18 -21.56
N PRO A 10 14.43 -37.90 -22.37
CA PRO A 10 14.00 -36.54 -22.61
C PRO A 10 13.63 -35.91 -21.27
N ALA A 11 14.11 -34.69 -21.02
CA ALA A 11 13.78 -33.91 -19.84
C ALA A 11 12.25 -33.88 -19.70
N ALA A 12 11.74 -34.63 -18.73
CA ALA A 12 10.32 -34.73 -18.46
C ALA A 12 9.77 -33.31 -18.28
N GLY A 13 8.78 -32.97 -19.11
CA GLY A 13 8.07 -31.70 -19.02
C GLY A 13 7.66 -31.44 -17.57
N LEU A 14 7.83 -30.20 -17.12
CA LEU A 14 7.43 -29.73 -15.80
C LEU A 14 6.05 -30.31 -15.48
N GLN A 15 6.00 -31.18 -14.47
CA GLN A 15 4.79 -31.91 -14.13
C GLN A 15 3.63 -30.92 -13.86
N PRO A 16 2.40 -31.20 -14.32
CA PRO A 16 1.26 -30.27 -14.26
C PRO A 16 0.89 -29.82 -12.83
N THR A 17 1.36 -30.53 -11.81
CA THR A 17 1.28 -30.15 -10.40
C THR A 17 2.10 -28.90 -10.07
N TYR A 18 3.35 -28.80 -10.57
CA TYR A 18 4.20 -27.62 -10.38
C TYR A 18 3.59 -26.37 -11.01
N SER A 19 3.00 -26.50 -12.21
CA SER A 19 2.33 -25.37 -12.87
C SER A 19 1.15 -24.82 -12.06
N ARG A 20 0.40 -25.68 -11.36
CA ARG A 20 -0.70 -25.26 -10.48
C ARG A 20 -0.22 -24.62 -9.19
N GLU A 21 0.87 -25.12 -8.61
CA GLU A 21 1.47 -24.51 -7.41
C GLU A 21 2.04 -23.12 -7.71
N ILE A 22 2.77 -22.97 -8.82
CA ILE A 22 3.28 -21.67 -9.27
C ILE A 22 2.13 -20.68 -9.45
N ALA A 23 1.07 -21.06 -10.17
CA ALA A 23 -0.09 -20.20 -10.37
C ALA A 23 -0.79 -19.80 -9.05
N ARG A 24 -0.82 -20.69 -8.05
CA ARG A 24 -1.36 -20.38 -6.71
C ARG A 24 -0.49 -19.37 -5.97
N VAL A 25 0.83 -19.57 -5.99
CA VAL A 25 1.79 -18.67 -5.34
C VAL A 25 1.73 -17.29 -5.99
N ASP A 26 1.65 -17.21 -7.31
CA ASP A 26 1.51 -15.95 -8.05
C ASP A 26 0.21 -15.24 -7.68
N ALA A 27 -0.90 -15.98 -7.60
CA ALA A 27 -2.19 -15.41 -7.22
C ALA A 27 -2.21 -14.89 -5.77
N VAL A 28 -1.55 -15.59 -4.84
CA VAL A 28 -1.38 -15.11 -3.45
C VAL A 28 -0.51 -13.86 -3.41
N THR A 29 0.59 -13.87 -4.15
CA THR A 29 1.54 -12.75 -4.23
C THR A 29 0.86 -11.52 -4.83
N ALA A 30 0.13 -11.67 -5.92
CA ALA A 30 -0.63 -10.59 -6.55
C ALA A 30 -1.66 -9.97 -5.59
N ARG A 31 -2.38 -10.80 -4.83
CA ARG A 31 -3.29 -10.31 -3.78
C ARG A 31 -2.56 -9.57 -2.66
N GLY A 32 -1.39 -10.08 -2.23
CA GLY A 32 -0.54 -9.42 -1.25
C GLY A 32 -0.07 -8.05 -1.73
N VAL A 33 0.48 -7.98 -2.93
CA VAL A 33 0.92 -6.73 -3.57
C VAL A 33 -0.22 -5.73 -3.71
N HIS A 34 -1.40 -6.19 -4.13
CA HIS A 34 -2.56 -5.31 -4.24
C HIS A 34 -2.99 -4.72 -2.88
N ARG A 35 -3.01 -5.52 -1.81
CA ARG A 35 -3.32 -5.06 -0.46
C ARG A 35 -2.29 -4.05 0.05
N ILE A 36 -1.00 -4.32 -0.17
CA ILE A 36 0.08 -3.40 0.23
C ILE A 36 -0.06 -2.07 -0.51
N ARG A 37 -0.26 -2.10 -1.84
CA ARG A 37 -0.48 -0.88 -2.63
C ARG A 37 -1.70 -0.09 -2.16
N ALA A 38 -2.81 -0.78 -1.88
CA ALA A 38 -4.00 -0.13 -1.36
C ALA A 38 -3.73 0.54 0.00
N GLN A 39 -3.00 -0.11 0.89
CA GLN A 39 -2.62 0.46 2.20
C GLN A 39 -1.71 1.68 2.04
N VAL A 40 -0.67 1.57 1.22
CA VAL A 40 0.24 2.68 0.91
C VAL A 40 -0.51 3.88 0.34
N ASN A 41 -1.45 3.65 -0.59
CA ASN A 41 -2.26 4.73 -1.16
C ASN A 41 -3.13 5.44 -0.10
N LYS A 42 -3.70 4.69 0.86
CA LYS A 42 -4.43 5.29 1.99
C LYS A 42 -3.52 6.15 2.85
N GLU A 43 -2.31 5.69 3.15
CA GLU A 43 -1.35 6.42 3.96
C GLU A 43 -0.86 7.70 3.25
N ILE A 44 -0.59 7.64 1.95
CA ILE A 44 -0.25 8.83 1.15
C ILE A 44 -1.39 9.85 1.20
N ALA A 45 -2.64 9.41 0.98
CA ALA A 45 -3.80 10.30 1.05
C ALA A 45 -3.93 10.93 2.45
N ALA A 46 -3.70 10.14 3.51
CA ALA A 46 -3.73 10.63 4.88
C ALA A 46 -2.69 11.72 5.12
N VAL A 47 -1.43 11.48 4.71
CA VAL A 47 -0.34 12.44 4.83
C VAL A 47 -0.61 13.72 4.05
N GLN A 48 -1.15 13.62 2.83
CA GLN A 48 -1.51 14.79 2.02
C GLN A 48 -2.58 15.66 2.71
N VAL A 49 -3.60 15.04 3.30
CA VAL A 49 -4.63 15.81 4.02
C VAL A 49 -4.04 16.47 5.28
N LEU A 50 -3.18 15.77 6.03
CA LEU A 50 -2.49 16.35 7.19
C LEU A 50 -1.62 17.55 6.79
N ALA A 51 -0.85 17.42 5.71
CA ALA A 51 -0.04 18.52 5.17
C ALA A 51 -0.92 19.71 4.72
N GLY A 52 -2.05 19.44 4.06
CA GLY A 52 -3.02 20.46 3.66
C GLY A 52 -3.61 21.21 4.85
N VAL A 53 -3.91 20.50 5.94
CA VAL A 53 -4.40 21.09 7.19
C VAL A 53 -3.34 21.96 7.87
N GLY A 54 -2.07 21.53 7.88
CA GLY A 54 -0.95 22.32 8.39
C GLY A 54 -0.76 23.62 7.59
N GLY A 55 -0.72 23.52 6.26
CA GLY A 55 -0.61 24.71 5.40
C GLY A 55 -1.82 25.64 5.48
N ALA A 56 -3.02 25.12 5.73
CA ALA A 56 -4.20 25.93 5.99
C ALA A 56 -4.11 26.68 7.33
N ALA A 57 -3.50 26.08 8.36
CA ALA A 57 -3.25 26.73 9.64
C ALA A 57 -2.20 27.85 9.52
N ASP A 58 -1.17 27.65 8.69
CA ASP A 58 -0.12 28.66 8.45
C ASP A 58 -0.62 29.86 7.65
N ARG A 59 -1.66 29.66 6.82
CA ARG A 59 -2.31 30.73 6.03
C ARG A 59 -3.41 31.47 6.79
N LEU A 60 -3.62 31.18 8.08
CA LEU A 60 -4.60 31.93 8.86
C LEU A 60 -4.17 33.41 8.95
N PRO A 61 -5.10 34.36 8.75
CA PRO A 61 -4.80 35.79 8.87
C PRO A 61 -4.17 36.11 10.23
N ALA A 62 -3.18 37.00 10.24
CA ALA A 62 -2.48 37.38 11.46
C ALA A 62 -3.36 38.17 12.45
N ASP A 63 -4.39 38.84 11.93
CA ASP A 63 -5.42 39.59 12.65
C ASP A 63 -6.61 38.72 13.08
N LEU A 64 -6.57 37.41 12.80
CA LEU A 64 -7.62 36.49 13.20
C LEU A 64 -7.70 36.43 14.74
N PRO A 65 -8.87 36.72 15.35
CA PRO A 65 -8.94 36.72 16.80
C PRO A 65 -8.67 35.32 17.38
N ASP A 66 -8.02 35.29 18.54
CA ASP A 66 -7.49 34.07 19.15
C ASP A 66 -8.54 32.95 19.32
N ARG A 67 -9.80 33.33 19.54
CA ARG A 67 -10.90 32.38 19.66
C ARG A 67 -11.14 31.62 18.36
N GLN A 68 -11.20 32.32 17.21
CA GLN A 68 -11.33 31.65 15.91
C GLN A 68 -10.08 30.85 15.57
N ARG A 69 -8.88 31.36 15.87
CA ARG A 69 -7.62 30.63 15.66
C ARG A 69 -7.59 29.29 16.41
N ARG A 70 -7.92 29.29 17.70
CA ARG A 70 -8.01 28.06 18.51
C ARG A 70 -9.08 27.09 17.99
N MET A 71 -10.20 27.62 17.50
CA MET A 71 -11.28 26.80 16.94
C MET A 71 -10.86 26.13 15.63
N ALA A 72 -10.17 26.85 14.75
CA ALA A 72 -9.60 26.32 13.51
C ALA A 72 -8.56 25.21 13.79
N LEU A 73 -7.64 25.44 14.74
CA LEU A 73 -6.66 24.43 15.16
C LEU A 73 -7.31 23.18 15.77
N ARG A 74 -8.40 23.34 16.55
CA ARG A 74 -9.16 22.19 17.08
C ARG A 74 -9.86 21.39 15.98
N ALA A 75 -10.45 22.07 15.00
CA ALA A 75 -11.06 21.43 13.84
C ALA A 75 -10.02 20.63 13.05
N ALA A 76 -8.86 21.24 12.77
CA ALA A 76 -7.69 20.61 12.16
C ALA A 76 -7.24 19.33 12.88
N MET A 77 -7.04 19.39 14.21
CA MET A 77 -6.66 18.23 15.02
C MET A 77 -7.73 17.13 15.02
N THR A 78 -9.01 17.50 15.00
CA THR A 78 -10.12 16.54 14.97
C THR A 78 -10.16 15.81 13.64
N THR A 79 -10.03 16.53 12.53
CA THR A 79 -9.96 15.96 11.18
C THR A 79 -8.75 15.03 11.04
N SER A 80 -7.58 15.43 11.54
CA SER A 80 -6.37 14.60 11.60
C SER A 80 -6.61 13.25 12.30
N ARG A 81 -7.24 13.28 13.49
CA ARG A 81 -7.58 12.06 14.24
C ARG A 81 -8.59 11.18 13.52
N LEU A 82 -9.58 11.79 12.86
CA LEU A 82 -10.61 11.06 12.13
C LEU A 82 -10.01 10.33 10.92
N ILE A 83 -9.12 10.98 10.18
CA ILE A 83 -8.38 10.37 9.08
C ILE A 83 -7.49 9.23 9.58
N GLY A 84 -6.76 9.44 10.67
CA GLY A 84 -5.94 8.39 11.28
C GLY A 84 -6.72 7.15 11.73
N ARG A 85 -8.03 7.27 11.96
CA ARG A 85 -8.93 6.13 12.22
C ARG A 85 -9.41 5.45 10.94
N LEU A 86 -9.64 6.20 9.86
CA LEU A 86 -10.09 5.67 8.56
C LEU A 86 -8.97 4.93 7.81
N THR A 87 -7.72 5.19 8.16
CA THR A 87 -6.53 4.61 7.52
C THR A 87 -6.00 3.36 8.23
N ARG A 88 -6.51 3.04 9.43
CA ARG A 88 -6.27 1.78 10.14
C ARG A 88 -7.27 0.72 9.68
#